data_AF-A0A1W6MX34-F1
#
_entry.id   AF-A0A1W6MX34-F1
#
_cell.length_a   1.000
_cell.length_b   1.000
_cell.length_c   1.000
_cell.angle_alpha   90.00
_cell.angle_beta   90.00
_cell.angle_gamma   90.00
#
_symmetry.space_group_name_H-M   'P 1'
#
loop_
_entity.id
_entity.type
_entity.pdbx_description
1 polymer ?
#
loop_
_entity_poly.entity_id
_entity_poly.type
_entity_poly.pdbx_seq_one_letter_code
_entity_poly.pdbx_strand_id
1 'polypeptide(L)'
;MRERHRAFAPTIEDIVTNPNTIDVSEAVLKDFVRANREELTERFKRASSRYSPAERVRIGYILLRAGEPSGAQYFIEALEEGDEAAKSHAVQALRFMPPRTLSRPDSIRALALLRQRLEDASQNIGERKLALYAILSLDLDEEREILLGLLTNPEPTLRSEAATTLARVKDPACLPVIREILAPAPADEDDRYFAVNALLDLADSAEPEVAAEARSLALREIDARLGCAGYRAANDVWRLFDVLERLPPAEQKLVLERVMGSRLEEWVRGFALERLAKLEEYAALPRLLSALDDAALRRSAVKTIGSLGARAASPAVMERLERLFATAEHPEETAVLFDAFVALGMVDDPAVTAQMAKLDPWRRFTLRSRAAGMTLDQLIARLVDAAILDSALVEGLSAEDHEEIAECWRSGDAEAALCELLLRCKGLHWFDAEDADVPPDYAALLAVLAEIGGQRVGFECAHLEPSEDKARDHRLTLLINGLPARLPLRNAGDWIDVAGLLDGLNAELARQGETCRFVTLHETGQTAQIILGDGAKLLALQQTLDFPLDADEVKRLSQEYGRHAPQS
;
A
#
# COMPACT_ATOMS: atom_id res chain seq x y z
N MET A 1 23.77 7.66 36.85
CA MET A 1 23.46 6.92 35.60
C MET A 1 22.94 7.90 34.55
N ARG A 2 23.80 8.77 33.99
CA ARG A 2 23.42 9.85 33.05
C ARG A 2 24.36 9.93 31.82
N GLU A 3 24.82 8.78 31.30
CA GLU A 3 25.86 8.78 30.24
C GLU A 3 25.65 7.80 29.07
N ARG A 4 24.47 7.18 28.88
CA ARG A 4 24.33 6.07 27.91
C ARG A 4 23.60 6.33 26.59
N HIS A 5 23.23 7.56 26.23
CA HIS A 5 22.62 7.84 24.91
C HIS A 5 23.27 9.02 24.18
N ARG A 6 24.60 9.04 24.07
CA ARG A 6 25.22 9.56 22.85
C ARG A 6 25.21 8.41 21.85
N ALA A 7 24.59 8.59 20.69
CA ALA A 7 24.68 7.65 19.57
C ALA A 7 26.16 7.26 19.39
N PHE A 8 26.50 6.03 19.74
CA PHE A 8 27.87 5.53 19.66
C PHE A 8 28.20 5.37 18.18
N ALA A 9 28.89 6.35 17.60
CA ALA A 9 29.44 6.20 16.26
C ALA A 9 30.51 5.09 16.36
N PRO A 10 30.34 3.95 15.67
CA PRO A 10 31.25 2.83 15.81
C PRO A 10 32.61 3.26 15.27
N THR A 11 33.71 2.86 15.91
CA THR A 11 35.04 3.07 15.33
C THR A 11 35.41 1.91 14.41
N ILE A 12 36.36 2.11 13.49
CA ILE A 12 36.91 1.03 12.65
C ILE A 12 37.41 -0.11 13.54
N GLU A 13 38.03 0.20 14.67
CA GLU A 13 38.56 -0.79 15.61
C GLU A 13 37.45 -1.60 16.28
N ASP A 14 36.34 -0.97 16.66
CA ASP A 14 35.19 -1.67 17.25
C ASP A 14 34.61 -2.70 16.26
N ILE A 15 34.45 -2.29 15.00
CA ILE A 15 33.91 -3.15 13.94
C ILE A 15 34.88 -4.30 13.63
N VAL A 16 36.17 -4.02 13.53
CA VAL A 16 37.19 -5.03 13.20
C VAL A 16 37.41 -6.00 14.36
N THR A 17 37.33 -5.55 15.60
CA THR A 17 37.60 -6.40 16.77
C THR A 17 36.40 -7.29 17.13
N ASN A 18 35.18 -6.77 16.99
CA ASN A 18 33.98 -7.52 17.36
C ASN A 18 32.79 -7.20 16.43
N PRO A 19 32.79 -7.74 15.19
CA PRO A 19 31.79 -7.40 14.18
C PRO A 19 30.35 -7.79 14.58
N ASN A 20 30.20 -8.74 15.52
CA ASN A 20 28.91 -9.23 15.98
C ASN A 20 28.24 -8.34 17.03
N THR A 21 28.97 -7.46 17.71
CA THR A 21 28.43 -6.63 18.80
C THR A 21 28.13 -5.19 18.39
N ILE A 22 28.18 -4.88 17.10
CA ILE A 22 27.88 -3.54 16.59
C ILE A 22 26.37 -3.30 16.72
N ASP A 23 26.00 -2.51 17.73
CA ASP A 23 24.62 -2.08 18.01
C ASP A 23 24.41 -0.64 17.56
N VAL A 24 24.31 -0.45 16.24
CA VAL A 24 23.97 0.84 15.62
C VAL A 24 22.91 0.65 14.56
N SER A 25 22.14 1.71 14.26
CA SER A 25 21.11 1.65 13.23
C SER A 25 21.70 1.31 11.86
N GLU A 26 20.92 0.63 11.01
CA GLU A 26 21.39 0.14 9.71
C GLU A 26 21.87 1.28 8.79
N ALA A 27 21.21 2.45 8.84
CA ALA A 27 21.61 3.64 8.09
C ALA A 27 22.99 4.16 8.53
N VAL A 28 23.22 4.27 9.84
CA VAL A 28 24.50 4.76 10.40
C VAL A 28 25.63 3.80 10.04
N LEU A 29 25.40 2.48 10.15
CA LEU A 29 26.40 1.49 9.77
C LEU A 29 26.73 1.57 8.28
N LYS A 30 25.73 1.71 7.41
CA LYS A 30 25.91 1.79 5.96
C LYS A 30 26.76 3.01 5.56
N ASP A 31 26.46 4.18 6.11
CA ASP A 31 27.21 5.41 5.81
C ASP A 31 28.63 5.33 6.35
N PHE A 32 28.81 4.80 7.57
CA PHE A 32 30.11 4.60 8.17
C PHE A 32 31.00 3.67 7.33
N VAL A 33 30.48 2.50 6.94
CA VAL A 33 31.26 1.50 6.19
C VAL A 33 31.55 2.01 4.79
N ARG A 34 30.63 2.73 4.14
CA ARG A 34 30.87 3.38 2.84
C ARG A 34 32.01 4.40 2.90
N ALA A 35 32.07 5.20 3.97
CA ALA A 35 33.12 6.20 4.19
C ALA A 35 34.49 5.58 4.52
N ASN A 36 34.51 4.41 5.14
CA ASN A 36 35.74 3.73 5.61
C ASN A 36 36.06 2.43 4.85
N ARG A 37 35.52 2.29 3.64
CA ARG A 37 35.49 1.02 2.88
C ARG A 37 36.86 0.40 2.65
N GLU A 38 37.82 1.19 2.16
CA GLU A 38 39.16 0.71 1.82
C GLU A 38 39.89 0.18 3.06
N GLU A 39 39.85 0.94 4.15
CA GLU A 39 40.51 0.56 5.40
C GLU A 39 39.86 -0.67 6.04
N LEU A 40 38.53 -0.72 6.10
CA LEU A 40 37.81 -1.89 6.63
C LEU A 40 38.11 -3.15 5.81
N THR A 41 38.08 -3.04 4.48
CA THR A 41 38.38 -4.17 3.59
C THR A 41 39.80 -4.71 3.82
N GLU A 42 40.80 -3.82 3.89
CA GLU A 42 42.19 -4.22 4.15
C GLU A 42 42.36 -4.86 5.54
N ARG A 43 41.75 -4.27 6.58
CA ARG A 43 41.85 -4.79 7.94
C ARG A 43 41.17 -6.15 8.08
N PHE A 44 39.97 -6.31 7.53
CA PHE A 44 39.28 -7.61 7.52
C PHE A 44 40.05 -8.67 6.75
N LYS A 45 40.67 -8.33 5.61
CA LYS A 45 41.53 -9.27 4.86
C LYS A 45 42.74 -9.71 5.71
N ARG A 46 43.42 -8.79 6.37
CA ARG A 46 44.58 -9.09 7.24
C ARG A 46 44.21 -9.89 8.49
N ALA A 47 43.01 -9.69 9.01
CA ALA A 47 42.51 -10.37 10.21
C ALA A 47 41.65 -11.61 9.91
N SER A 48 41.41 -11.94 8.63
CA SER A 48 40.50 -12.99 8.16
C SER A 48 40.66 -14.33 8.89
N SER A 49 41.90 -14.77 9.10
CA SER A 49 42.23 -16.04 9.77
C SER A 49 41.91 -16.07 11.27
N ARG A 50 41.61 -14.92 11.89
CA ARG A 50 41.28 -14.81 13.33
C ARG A 50 39.79 -14.88 13.59
N TYR A 51 38.96 -14.63 12.58
CA TYR A 51 37.51 -14.64 12.71
C TYR A 51 36.97 -16.06 12.65
N SER A 52 36.05 -16.36 13.56
CA SER A 52 35.18 -17.52 13.48
C SER A 52 34.29 -17.46 12.23
N PRO A 53 33.79 -18.60 11.74
CA PRO A 53 32.88 -18.63 10.60
C PRO A 53 31.64 -17.72 10.76
N ALA A 54 31.07 -17.62 11.96
CA ALA A 54 29.94 -16.74 12.24
C ALA A 54 30.31 -15.24 12.09
N GLU A 55 31.47 -14.84 12.60
CA GLU A 55 31.99 -13.48 12.43
C GLU A 55 32.28 -13.18 10.95
N ARG A 56 32.78 -14.15 10.19
CA ARG A 56 32.99 -13.99 8.73
C ARG A 56 31.69 -13.70 8.00
N VAL A 57 30.59 -14.37 8.34
CA VAL A 57 29.26 -14.03 7.76
C VAL A 57 28.88 -12.59 8.07
N ARG A 58 29.04 -12.14 9.32
CA ARG A 58 28.72 -10.76 9.69
C ARG A 58 29.59 -9.74 8.94
N ILE A 59 30.88 -10.02 8.78
CA ILE A 59 31.81 -9.19 8.00
C ILE A 59 31.37 -9.13 6.53
N GLY A 60 31.00 -10.26 5.92
CA GLY A 60 30.51 -10.31 4.55
C GLY A 60 29.29 -9.42 4.33
N TYR A 61 28.32 -9.45 5.25
CA TYR A 61 27.16 -8.55 5.23
C TYR A 61 27.56 -7.07 5.29
N ILE A 62 28.45 -6.71 6.22
CA ILE A 62 28.94 -5.34 6.39
C ILE A 62 29.56 -4.82 5.10
N LEU A 63 30.44 -5.61 4.47
CA LEU A 63 31.13 -5.24 3.24
C LEU A 63 30.18 -5.14 2.03
N LEU A 64 29.26 -6.09 1.84
CA LEU A 64 28.29 -6.02 0.75
C LEU A 64 27.36 -4.81 0.85
N ARG A 65 26.89 -4.48 2.06
CA ARG A 65 26.07 -3.28 2.29
C ARG A 65 26.81 -1.98 1.96
N ALA A 66 28.13 -1.98 2.05
CA ALA A 66 28.99 -0.88 1.64
C ALA A 66 29.33 -0.85 0.14
N GLY A 67 28.81 -1.82 -0.62
CA GLY A 67 29.08 -1.96 -2.05
C GLY A 67 30.46 -2.54 -2.35
N GLU A 68 31.01 -3.35 -1.44
CA GLU A 68 32.28 -4.05 -1.63
C GLU A 68 32.02 -5.55 -1.94
N PRO A 69 32.12 -5.97 -3.22
CA PRO A 69 31.77 -7.33 -3.64
C PRO A 69 32.61 -8.43 -2.97
N SER A 70 33.84 -8.09 -2.55
CA SER A 70 34.75 -9.01 -1.86
C SER A 70 34.17 -9.58 -0.55
N GLY A 71 33.17 -8.92 0.03
CA GLY A 71 32.40 -9.42 1.17
C GLY A 71 31.76 -10.80 0.94
N ALA A 72 31.38 -11.12 -0.30
CA ALA A 72 30.73 -12.39 -0.62
C ALA A 72 31.65 -13.61 -0.45
N GLN A 73 32.97 -13.44 -0.51
CA GLN A 73 33.93 -14.54 -0.30
C GLN A 73 33.82 -15.11 1.13
N TYR A 74 33.53 -14.26 2.11
CA TYR A 74 33.38 -14.70 3.51
C TYR A 74 32.18 -15.63 3.72
N PHE A 75 31.14 -15.54 2.88
CA PHE A 75 30.03 -16.49 2.93
C PHE A 75 30.45 -17.86 2.43
N ILE A 76 31.26 -17.92 1.37
CA ILE A 76 31.78 -19.20 0.83
C ILE A 76 32.68 -19.87 1.87
N GLU A 77 33.58 -19.11 2.50
CA GLU A 77 34.45 -19.63 3.56
C GLU A 77 33.64 -20.13 4.77
N ALA A 78 32.59 -19.40 5.16
CA ALA A 78 31.68 -19.83 6.23
C ALA A 78 30.89 -21.09 5.84
N LEU A 79 30.53 -21.26 4.56
CA LEU A 79 29.88 -22.48 4.08
C LEU A 79 30.80 -23.72 4.17
N GLU A 80 32.10 -23.55 4.00
CA GLU A 80 33.08 -24.64 4.04
C GLU A 80 33.44 -25.06 5.47
N GLU A 81 33.76 -24.08 6.30
CA GLU A 81 34.41 -24.31 7.61
C GLU A 81 33.46 -24.10 8.79
N GLY A 82 32.26 -23.58 8.54
CA GLY A 82 31.28 -23.22 9.57
C GLY A 82 30.63 -24.38 10.30
N ASP A 83 30.13 -24.09 11.50
CA ASP A 83 29.07 -24.91 12.09
C ASP A 83 27.75 -24.72 11.33
N GLU A 84 26.74 -25.54 11.63
CA GLU A 84 25.46 -25.48 10.88
C GLU A 84 24.77 -24.12 10.98
N ALA A 85 24.92 -23.39 12.09
CA ALA A 85 24.36 -22.06 12.24
C ALA A 85 25.06 -21.04 11.32
N ALA A 86 26.40 -21.04 11.29
CA ALA A 86 27.17 -20.18 10.40
C ALA A 86 26.89 -20.51 8.92
N LYS A 87 26.77 -21.80 8.58
CA LYS A 87 26.41 -22.24 7.23
C LYS A 87 25.02 -21.76 6.83
N SER A 88 24.00 -21.96 7.67
CA SER A 88 22.63 -21.52 7.38
C SER A 88 22.56 -20.00 7.16
N HIS A 89 23.23 -19.21 8.01
CA HIS A 89 23.32 -17.76 7.83
C HIS A 89 24.06 -17.36 6.53
N ALA A 90 25.10 -18.11 6.15
CA ALA A 90 25.82 -17.87 4.89
C ALA A 90 24.94 -18.18 3.66
N VAL A 91 24.15 -19.27 3.68
CA VAL A 91 23.15 -19.57 2.63
C VAL A 91 22.14 -18.42 2.52
N GLN A 92 21.60 -17.97 3.66
CA GLN A 92 20.65 -16.87 3.69
C GLN A 92 21.26 -15.58 3.11
N ALA A 93 22.53 -15.30 3.40
CA ALA A 93 23.23 -14.15 2.88
C ALA A 93 23.41 -14.20 1.36
N LEU A 94 23.80 -15.37 0.83
CA LEU A 94 23.98 -15.58 -0.61
C LEU A 94 22.66 -15.43 -1.38
N ARG A 95 21.54 -15.87 -0.81
CA ARG A 95 20.20 -15.70 -1.42
C ARG A 95 19.88 -14.23 -1.72
N PHE A 96 20.20 -13.31 -0.82
CA PHE A 96 19.86 -11.88 -0.94
C PHE A 96 20.96 -11.03 -1.58
N MET A 97 22.03 -11.67 -2.04
CA MET A 97 23.14 -11.00 -2.69
C MET A 97 22.72 -10.48 -4.08
N PRO A 98 23.21 -9.31 -4.53
CA PRO A 98 22.99 -8.86 -5.90
C PRO A 98 23.56 -9.86 -6.93
N PRO A 99 22.92 -10.03 -8.10
CA PRO A 99 23.45 -10.88 -9.16
C PRO A 99 24.87 -10.49 -9.56
N ARG A 100 25.69 -11.49 -9.95
CA ARG A 100 27.07 -11.28 -10.45
C ARG A 100 28.03 -10.60 -9.46
N THR A 101 27.72 -10.63 -8.17
CA THR A 101 28.62 -10.15 -7.10
C THR A 101 29.86 -11.04 -6.98
N LEU A 102 29.69 -12.35 -7.12
CA LEU A 102 30.78 -13.31 -7.09
C LEU A 102 31.48 -13.40 -8.44
N SER A 103 32.78 -13.68 -8.40
CA SER A 103 33.52 -14.09 -9.60
C SER A 103 32.98 -15.44 -10.10
N ARG A 104 33.18 -15.76 -11.39
CA ARG A 104 32.75 -17.06 -11.94
C ARG A 104 33.37 -18.25 -11.17
N PRO A 105 34.69 -18.28 -10.86
CA PRO A 105 35.28 -19.34 -10.03
C PRO A 105 34.62 -19.47 -8.65
N ASP A 106 34.35 -18.35 -7.99
CA ASP A 106 33.72 -18.36 -6.67
C ASP A 106 32.26 -18.79 -6.73
N SER A 107 31.55 -18.44 -7.80
CA SER A 107 30.18 -18.89 -8.04
C SER A 107 30.13 -20.41 -8.23
N ILE A 108 31.07 -20.98 -9.00
CA ILE A 108 31.19 -22.44 -9.18
C ILE A 108 31.50 -23.13 -7.84
N ARG A 109 32.37 -22.52 -7.02
CA ARG A 109 32.70 -23.03 -5.68
C ARG A 109 31.49 -22.98 -4.74
N ALA A 110 30.78 -21.86 -4.70
CA ALA A 110 29.55 -21.71 -3.93
C ALA A 110 28.48 -22.72 -4.37
N LEU A 111 28.33 -22.91 -5.69
CA LEU A 111 27.40 -23.88 -6.27
C LEU A 111 27.67 -25.30 -5.77
N ALA A 112 28.93 -25.73 -5.73
CA ALA A 112 29.29 -27.07 -5.25
C ALA A 112 28.87 -27.29 -3.79
N LEU A 113 29.10 -26.29 -2.92
CA LEU A 113 28.75 -26.35 -1.50
C LEU A 113 27.23 -26.31 -1.28
N LEU A 114 26.53 -25.44 -2.00
CA LEU A 114 25.07 -25.31 -1.90
C LEU A 114 24.37 -26.55 -2.45
N ARG A 115 24.89 -27.15 -3.53
CA ARG A 115 24.36 -28.40 -4.09
C ARG A 115 24.44 -29.54 -3.08
N GLN A 116 25.56 -29.66 -2.35
CA GLN A 116 25.67 -30.64 -1.28
C GLN A 116 24.58 -30.44 -0.21
N ARG A 117 24.32 -29.19 0.21
CA ARG A 117 23.25 -28.89 1.18
C ARG A 117 21.85 -29.18 0.64
N LEU A 118 21.60 -28.89 -0.64
CA LEU A 118 20.33 -29.20 -1.32
C LEU A 118 20.05 -30.71 -1.38
N GLU A 119 21.09 -31.52 -1.59
CA GLU A 119 21.01 -32.98 -1.72
C GLU A 119 21.04 -33.73 -0.38
N ASP A 120 21.50 -33.09 0.70
CA ASP A 120 21.59 -33.68 2.02
C ASP A 120 20.20 -33.92 2.65
N ALA A 121 19.74 -35.17 2.61
CA ALA A 121 18.45 -35.58 3.15
C ALA A 121 18.36 -35.49 4.69
N SER A 122 19.47 -35.26 5.40
CA SER A 122 19.44 -35.00 6.85
C SER A 122 19.05 -33.56 7.18
N GLN A 123 19.19 -32.64 6.22
CA GLN A 123 18.74 -31.25 6.35
C GLN A 123 17.21 -31.19 6.29
N ASN A 124 16.63 -30.30 7.09
CA ASN A 124 15.19 -30.05 6.99
C ASN A 124 14.85 -29.38 5.65
N ILE A 125 13.58 -29.48 5.25
CA ILE A 125 13.12 -28.96 3.96
C ILE A 125 13.37 -27.46 3.78
N GLY A 126 13.26 -26.66 4.85
CA GLY A 126 13.51 -25.22 4.81
C GLY A 126 14.96 -24.88 4.43
N GLU A 127 15.93 -25.57 5.03
CA GLU A 127 17.36 -25.40 4.71
C GLU A 127 17.67 -25.77 3.26
N ARG A 128 17.08 -26.87 2.77
CA ARG A 128 17.25 -27.32 1.38
C ARG A 128 16.64 -26.32 0.39
N LYS A 129 15.48 -25.74 0.71
CA LYS A 129 14.88 -24.64 -0.08
C LYS A 129 15.76 -23.39 -0.09
N LEU A 130 16.30 -23.00 1.06
CA LEU A 130 17.23 -21.86 1.14
C LEU A 130 18.46 -22.08 0.28
N ALA A 131 19.01 -23.30 0.27
CA ALA A 131 20.12 -23.66 -0.61
C ALA A 131 19.75 -23.54 -2.10
N LEU A 132 18.56 -24.03 -2.50
CA LEU A 132 18.06 -23.85 -3.87
C LEU A 132 17.95 -22.37 -4.25
N TYR A 133 17.35 -21.53 -3.39
CA TYR A 133 17.27 -20.09 -3.68
C TYR A 133 18.63 -19.42 -3.78
N ALA A 134 19.57 -19.78 -2.91
CA ALA A 134 20.94 -19.28 -3.00
C ALA A 134 21.63 -19.69 -4.30
N ILE A 135 21.40 -20.93 -4.78
CA ILE A 135 21.90 -21.40 -6.09
C ILE A 135 21.35 -20.54 -7.22
N LEU A 136 20.04 -20.29 -7.24
CA LEU A 136 19.37 -19.48 -8.27
C LEU A 136 19.78 -18.00 -8.25
N SER A 137 20.35 -17.51 -7.15
CA SER A 137 20.91 -16.16 -7.07
C SER A 137 22.34 -16.06 -7.64
N LEU A 138 22.97 -17.19 -8.00
CA LEU A 138 24.33 -17.19 -8.55
C LEU A 138 24.40 -16.78 -10.04
N ASP A 139 23.28 -16.83 -10.77
CA ASP A 139 23.19 -16.49 -12.21
C ASP A 139 24.12 -17.37 -13.06
N LEU A 140 24.00 -18.70 -12.88
CA LEU A 140 24.83 -19.72 -13.52
C LEU A 140 24.07 -20.54 -14.57
N ASP A 141 24.76 -20.96 -15.64
CA ASP A 141 24.18 -21.76 -16.73
C ASP A 141 23.64 -23.12 -16.22
N GLU A 142 24.24 -23.65 -15.15
CA GLU A 142 23.90 -24.94 -14.52
C GLU A 142 22.56 -24.94 -13.77
N GLU A 143 21.97 -23.77 -13.49
CA GLU A 143 20.71 -23.64 -12.73
C GLU A 143 19.58 -24.47 -13.33
N ARG A 144 19.44 -24.40 -14.66
CA ARG A 144 18.42 -25.15 -15.39
C ARG A 144 18.58 -26.65 -15.19
N GLU A 145 19.80 -27.19 -15.29
CA GLU A 145 20.05 -28.63 -15.10
C GLU A 145 19.72 -29.09 -13.68
N ILE A 146 20.02 -28.27 -12.68
CA ILE A 146 19.68 -28.55 -11.27
C ILE A 146 18.16 -28.62 -11.10
N LEU A 147 17.44 -27.62 -11.63
CA LEU A 147 15.98 -27.60 -11.58
C LEU A 147 15.36 -28.82 -12.28
N LEU A 148 15.88 -29.20 -13.45
CA LEU A 148 15.43 -30.40 -14.17
C LEU A 148 15.65 -31.68 -13.34
N GLY A 149 16.79 -31.82 -12.67
CA GLY A 149 17.05 -32.94 -11.77
C GLY A 149 16.06 -32.98 -10.60
N LEU A 150 15.72 -31.82 -10.05
CA LEU A 150 14.79 -31.70 -8.93
C LEU A 150 13.33 -32.05 -9.28
N LEU A 151 12.92 -32.01 -10.56
CA LEU A 151 11.57 -32.41 -10.97
C LEU A 151 11.23 -33.87 -10.64
N THR A 152 12.24 -34.71 -10.40
CA THR A 152 12.09 -36.12 -10.00
C THR A 152 12.46 -36.38 -8.54
N ASN A 153 12.72 -35.32 -7.76
CA ASN A 153 13.13 -35.45 -6.37
C ASN A 153 12.02 -36.14 -5.53
N PRO A 154 12.35 -37.06 -4.62
CA PRO A 154 11.34 -37.69 -3.76
C PRO A 154 10.58 -36.67 -2.89
N GLU A 155 11.20 -35.53 -2.56
CA GLU A 155 10.61 -34.48 -1.73
C GLU A 155 9.63 -33.60 -2.54
N PRO A 156 8.31 -33.66 -2.28
CA PRO A 156 7.30 -32.94 -3.07
C PRO A 156 7.52 -31.43 -3.13
N THR A 157 7.88 -30.81 -2.00
CA THR A 157 8.08 -29.36 -1.94
C THR A 157 9.26 -28.91 -2.81
N LEU A 158 10.33 -29.71 -2.95
CA LEU A 158 11.43 -29.39 -3.86
C LEU A 158 11.04 -29.58 -5.32
N ARG A 159 10.21 -30.58 -5.64
CA ARG A 159 9.66 -30.72 -7.01
C ARG A 159 8.81 -29.50 -7.37
N SER A 160 7.93 -29.08 -6.47
CA SER A 160 7.07 -27.90 -6.61
C SER A 160 7.88 -26.62 -6.83
N GLU A 161 8.89 -26.38 -6.00
CA GLU A 161 9.76 -25.21 -6.13
C GLU A 161 10.53 -25.20 -7.46
N ALA A 162 11.04 -26.36 -7.90
CA ALA A 162 11.74 -26.48 -9.17
C ALA A 162 10.81 -26.22 -10.35
N ALA A 163 9.61 -26.82 -10.34
CA ALA A 163 8.62 -26.67 -11.39
C ALA A 163 8.12 -25.23 -11.52
N THR A 164 7.82 -24.57 -10.41
CA THR A 164 7.33 -23.18 -10.40
C THR A 164 8.43 -22.20 -10.79
N THR A 165 9.69 -22.47 -10.46
CA THR A 165 10.83 -21.69 -10.95
C THR A 165 11.00 -21.85 -12.46
N LEU A 166 10.95 -23.08 -12.98
CA LEU A 166 11.03 -23.34 -14.43
C LEU A 166 9.85 -22.71 -15.20
N ALA A 167 8.67 -22.63 -14.60
CA ALA A 167 7.51 -21.98 -15.19
C ALA A 167 7.73 -20.48 -15.44
N ARG A 168 8.44 -19.76 -14.55
CA ARG A 168 8.77 -18.33 -14.73
C ARG A 168 9.60 -18.05 -15.97
N VAL A 169 10.48 -18.99 -16.32
CA VAL A 169 11.27 -18.97 -17.56
C VAL A 169 10.59 -19.72 -18.70
N LYS A 170 9.33 -20.12 -18.50
CA LYS A 170 8.45 -20.77 -19.48
C LYS A 170 8.99 -22.10 -20.02
N ASP A 171 9.81 -22.80 -19.22
CA ASP A 171 10.36 -24.09 -19.61
C ASP A 171 9.28 -25.19 -19.52
N PRO A 172 8.94 -25.89 -20.62
CA PRO A 172 7.87 -26.89 -20.65
C PRO A 172 8.11 -28.09 -19.72
N ALA A 173 9.35 -28.33 -19.29
CA ALA A 173 9.68 -29.46 -18.42
C ALA A 173 8.94 -29.42 -17.07
N CYS A 174 8.44 -28.26 -16.64
CA CYS A 174 7.67 -28.13 -15.39
C CYS A 174 6.25 -28.70 -15.48
N LEU A 175 5.66 -28.77 -16.68
CA LEU A 175 4.23 -29.10 -16.89
C LEU A 175 3.79 -30.42 -16.24
N PRO A 176 4.58 -31.53 -16.28
CA PRO A 176 4.22 -32.75 -15.59
C PRO A 176 4.02 -32.59 -14.08
N VAL A 177 4.91 -31.84 -13.42
CA VAL A 177 4.83 -31.60 -11.96
C VAL A 177 3.70 -30.62 -11.63
N ILE A 178 3.51 -29.57 -12.43
CA ILE A 178 2.37 -28.65 -12.26
C ILE A 178 1.04 -29.42 -12.37
N ARG A 179 0.93 -30.36 -13.32
CA ARG A 179 -0.25 -31.22 -13.48
C ARG A 179 -0.46 -32.15 -12.28
N GLU A 180 0.63 -32.69 -11.71
CA GLU A 180 0.59 -33.52 -10.50
C GLU A 180 0.06 -32.72 -9.31
N ILE A 181 0.58 -31.52 -9.08
CA ILE A 181 0.18 -30.65 -7.96
C ILE A 181 -1.29 -30.22 -8.07
N LEU A 182 -1.74 -29.91 -9.29
CA LEU A 182 -3.13 -29.51 -9.56
C LEU A 182 -4.12 -30.69 -9.61
N ALA A 183 -3.64 -31.94 -9.51
CA ALA A 183 -4.53 -33.09 -9.49
C ALA A 183 -5.50 -33.04 -8.27
N PRO A 184 -6.64 -33.75 -8.30
CA PRO A 184 -7.62 -33.74 -7.20
C PRO A 184 -7.14 -34.38 -5.88
N ALA A 185 -5.93 -34.95 -5.85
CA ALA A 185 -5.33 -35.51 -4.63
C ALA A 185 -4.99 -34.38 -3.64
N PRO A 186 -4.85 -34.68 -2.33
CA PRO A 186 -4.42 -33.69 -1.36
C PRO A 186 -2.95 -33.32 -1.64
N ALA A 187 -2.75 -32.27 -2.42
CA ALA A 187 -1.51 -31.52 -2.46
C ALA A 187 -1.48 -30.54 -1.28
N ASP A 188 -0.28 -30.11 -0.89
CA ASP A 188 -0.11 -29.00 0.02
C ASP A 188 -0.75 -27.73 -0.59
N GLU A 189 -1.47 -26.95 0.23
CA GLU A 189 -2.22 -25.79 -0.26
C GLU A 189 -1.30 -24.68 -0.79
N ASP A 190 -0.10 -24.53 -0.23
CA ASP A 190 0.87 -23.52 -0.68
C ASP A 190 1.48 -23.95 -2.02
N ASP A 191 1.83 -25.23 -2.17
CA ASP A 191 2.29 -25.79 -3.45
C ASP A 191 1.24 -25.58 -4.55
N ARG A 192 -0.05 -25.76 -4.23
CA ARG A 192 -1.13 -25.52 -5.18
C ARG A 192 -1.24 -24.05 -5.59
N TYR A 193 -1.12 -23.12 -4.64
CA TYR A 193 -1.11 -21.69 -4.91
C TYR A 193 0.01 -21.31 -5.88
N PHE A 194 1.22 -21.82 -5.69
CA PHE A 194 2.33 -21.55 -6.61
C PHE A 194 2.15 -22.21 -7.97
N ALA A 195 1.57 -23.42 -8.03
CA ALA A 195 1.22 -24.06 -9.29
C ALA A 195 0.16 -23.28 -10.09
N VAL A 196 -0.83 -22.68 -9.42
CA VAL A 196 -1.80 -21.77 -10.05
C VAL A 196 -1.09 -20.55 -10.65
N ASN A 197 -0.17 -19.92 -9.91
CA ASN A 197 0.60 -18.79 -10.45
C ASN A 197 1.51 -19.19 -11.62
N ALA A 198 2.09 -20.39 -11.59
CA ALA A 198 2.90 -20.91 -12.69
C ALA A 198 2.10 -21.01 -14.01
N LEU A 199 0.78 -21.26 -13.95
CA LEU A 199 -0.05 -21.26 -15.16
C LEU A 199 -0.14 -19.89 -15.83
N LEU A 200 -0.04 -18.79 -15.08
CA LEU A 200 0.02 -17.44 -15.63
C LEU A 200 1.28 -17.23 -16.47
N ASP A 201 2.44 -17.57 -15.93
CA ASP A 201 3.71 -17.44 -16.63
C ASP A 201 3.73 -18.27 -17.92
N LEU A 202 3.24 -19.51 -17.85
CA LEU A 202 3.19 -20.45 -18.97
C LEU A 202 2.15 -20.07 -20.03
N ALA A 203 1.04 -19.44 -19.66
CA ALA A 203 0.01 -18.98 -20.61
C ALA A 203 0.52 -17.90 -21.58
N ASP A 204 1.62 -17.23 -21.21
CA ASP A 204 2.36 -16.23 -21.99
C ASP A 204 3.60 -16.82 -22.70
N SER A 205 3.71 -18.15 -22.78
CA SER A 205 4.78 -18.80 -23.52
C SER A 205 4.72 -18.46 -25.02
N ALA A 206 5.91 -18.27 -25.62
CA ALA A 206 6.04 -18.13 -27.07
C ALA A 206 5.79 -19.46 -27.79
N GLU A 207 5.87 -20.59 -27.08
CA GLU A 207 5.54 -21.92 -27.59
C GLU A 207 4.03 -22.16 -27.48
N PRO A 208 3.30 -22.27 -28.62
CA PRO A 208 1.84 -22.35 -28.59
C PRO A 208 1.29 -23.56 -27.83
N GLU A 209 1.99 -24.69 -27.84
CA GLU A 209 1.59 -25.92 -27.15
C GLU A 209 1.64 -25.75 -25.61
N VAL A 210 2.70 -25.09 -25.11
CA VAL A 210 2.85 -24.77 -23.69
C VAL A 210 1.76 -23.82 -23.22
N ALA A 211 1.53 -22.75 -23.98
CA ALA A 211 0.49 -21.77 -23.67
C ALA A 211 -0.92 -22.41 -23.69
N ALA A 212 -1.20 -23.27 -24.69
CA ALA A 212 -2.46 -23.98 -24.80
C ALA A 212 -2.67 -24.96 -23.63
N GLU A 213 -1.63 -25.70 -23.23
CA GLU A 213 -1.72 -26.61 -22.09
C GLU A 213 -1.94 -25.86 -20.76
N ALA A 214 -1.24 -24.75 -20.53
CA ALA A 214 -1.43 -23.92 -19.34
C ALA A 214 -2.87 -23.39 -19.24
N ARG A 215 -3.42 -22.91 -20.35
CA ARG A 215 -4.82 -22.47 -20.44
C ARG A 215 -5.80 -23.61 -20.17
N SER A 216 -5.54 -24.80 -20.71
CA SER A 216 -6.36 -25.99 -20.45
C SER A 216 -6.34 -26.43 -18.98
N LEU A 217 -5.17 -26.35 -18.33
CA LEU A 217 -5.03 -26.61 -16.90
C LEU A 217 -5.78 -25.57 -16.07
N ALA A 218 -5.67 -24.29 -16.42
CA ALA A 218 -6.38 -23.20 -15.74
C ALA A 218 -7.91 -23.39 -15.79
N LEU A 219 -8.45 -23.72 -16.97
CA LEU A 219 -9.88 -23.99 -17.13
C LEU A 219 -10.36 -25.17 -16.28
N ARG A 220 -9.57 -26.25 -16.24
CA ARG A 220 -9.87 -27.42 -15.39
C ARG A 220 -9.83 -27.05 -13.91
N GLU A 221 -8.87 -26.23 -13.51
CA GLU A 221 -8.74 -25.79 -12.12
C GLU A 221 -9.93 -24.93 -11.70
N ILE A 222 -10.32 -23.95 -12.52
CA ILE A 222 -11.52 -23.14 -12.27
C ILE A 222 -12.73 -24.05 -12.08
N ASP A 223 -12.93 -24.99 -13.01
CA ASP A 223 -14.06 -25.93 -12.98
C ASP A 223 -14.09 -26.78 -11.72
N ALA A 224 -12.93 -27.25 -11.25
CA ALA A 224 -12.81 -28.00 -10.01
C ALA A 224 -13.18 -27.17 -8.77
N ARG A 225 -13.01 -25.84 -8.82
CA ARG A 225 -13.27 -24.93 -7.70
C ARG A 225 -14.67 -24.33 -7.67
N LEU A 226 -15.44 -24.36 -8.75
CA LEU A 226 -16.79 -23.75 -8.78
C LEU A 226 -17.76 -24.29 -7.70
N GLY A 227 -17.56 -25.54 -7.28
CA GLY A 227 -18.37 -26.18 -6.23
C GLY A 227 -17.87 -25.93 -4.80
N CYS A 228 -16.67 -25.37 -4.64
CA CYS A 228 -16.05 -25.10 -3.35
C CYS A 228 -16.55 -23.77 -2.78
N ALA A 229 -16.63 -23.71 -1.45
CA ALA A 229 -16.75 -22.45 -0.70
C ALA A 229 -15.42 -22.17 -0.01
N GLY A 230 -15.16 -20.90 0.33
CA GLY A 230 -13.98 -20.49 1.08
C GLY A 230 -12.97 -19.66 0.29
N TYR A 231 -12.24 -18.84 1.04
CA TYR A 231 -11.29 -17.85 0.55
C TYR A 231 -10.18 -18.41 -0.35
N ARG A 232 -9.71 -19.64 -0.11
CA ARG A 232 -8.63 -20.24 -0.92
C ARG A 232 -9.07 -20.59 -2.34
N ALA A 233 -10.20 -21.28 -2.48
CA ALA A 233 -10.76 -21.60 -3.80
C ALA A 233 -11.11 -20.33 -4.58
N ALA A 234 -11.62 -19.32 -3.88
CA ALA A 234 -11.88 -18.00 -4.41
C ALA A 234 -10.58 -17.33 -4.94
N ASN A 235 -9.51 -17.31 -4.14
CA ASN A 235 -8.21 -16.77 -4.57
C ASN A 235 -7.64 -17.49 -5.79
N ASP A 236 -7.71 -18.82 -5.84
CA ASP A 236 -7.18 -19.58 -6.97
C ASP A 236 -7.91 -19.20 -8.27
N VAL A 237 -9.24 -19.12 -8.24
CA VAL A 237 -10.04 -18.71 -9.41
C VAL A 237 -9.76 -17.26 -9.79
N TRP A 238 -9.65 -16.35 -8.82
CA TRP A 238 -9.34 -14.95 -9.07
C TRP A 238 -7.97 -14.79 -9.74
N ARG A 239 -6.93 -15.51 -9.30
CA ARG A 239 -5.61 -15.54 -9.94
C ARG A 239 -5.69 -16.03 -11.39
N LEU A 240 -6.54 -17.02 -11.65
CA LEU A 240 -6.70 -17.58 -13.00
C LEU A 240 -7.50 -16.67 -13.94
N PHE A 241 -8.16 -15.62 -13.46
CA PHE A 241 -8.78 -14.64 -14.36
C PHE A 241 -7.77 -14.00 -15.31
N ASP A 242 -6.53 -13.79 -14.88
CA ASP A 242 -5.50 -13.26 -15.75
C ASP A 242 -5.15 -14.26 -16.87
N VAL A 243 -5.14 -15.56 -16.58
CA VAL A 243 -5.02 -16.59 -17.63
C VAL A 243 -6.21 -16.53 -18.60
N LEU A 244 -7.43 -16.28 -18.11
CA LEU A 244 -8.62 -16.16 -18.96
C LEU A 244 -8.48 -15.03 -19.99
N GLU A 245 -7.81 -13.92 -19.67
CA GLU A 245 -7.60 -12.82 -20.62
C GLU A 245 -6.84 -13.23 -21.88
N ARG A 246 -6.10 -14.34 -21.84
CA ARG A 246 -5.43 -14.93 -23.01
C ARG A 246 -6.32 -15.84 -23.86
N LEU A 247 -7.56 -16.09 -23.46
CA LEU A 247 -8.54 -16.89 -24.22
C LEU A 247 -9.32 -16.01 -25.22
N PRO A 248 -9.94 -16.60 -26.25
CA PRO A 248 -10.90 -15.89 -27.08
C PRO A 248 -12.06 -15.30 -26.24
N PRO A 249 -12.57 -14.08 -26.53
CA PRO A 249 -13.61 -13.45 -25.72
C PRO A 249 -14.87 -14.31 -25.50
N ALA A 250 -15.26 -15.13 -26.48
CA ALA A 250 -16.41 -16.03 -26.34
C ALA A 250 -16.21 -17.09 -25.23
N GLU A 251 -15.00 -17.63 -25.11
CA GLU A 251 -14.65 -18.60 -24.06
C GLU A 251 -14.53 -17.92 -22.71
N GLN A 252 -13.94 -16.72 -22.64
CA GLN A 252 -13.89 -15.92 -21.42
C GLN A 252 -15.28 -15.71 -20.84
N LYS A 253 -16.24 -15.28 -21.68
CA LYS A 253 -17.62 -15.03 -21.26
C LYS A 253 -18.25 -16.28 -20.63
N LEU A 254 -18.11 -17.44 -21.27
CA LEU A 254 -18.66 -18.69 -20.76
C LEU A 254 -18.10 -19.06 -19.37
N VAL A 255 -16.81 -18.87 -19.17
CA VAL A 255 -16.17 -19.17 -17.87
C VAL A 255 -16.61 -18.18 -16.80
N LEU A 256 -16.62 -16.88 -17.10
CA LEU A 256 -17.03 -15.84 -16.16
C LEU A 256 -18.50 -16.00 -15.73
N GLU A 257 -19.39 -16.39 -16.65
CA GLU A 257 -20.78 -16.72 -16.33
C GLU A 257 -20.90 -17.88 -15.32
N ARG A 258 -20.08 -18.92 -15.50
CA ARG A 258 -20.05 -20.06 -14.57
C ARG A 258 -19.50 -19.68 -13.21
N VAL A 259 -18.46 -18.83 -13.15
CA VAL A 259 -17.90 -18.32 -11.90
C VAL A 259 -18.93 -17.46 -11.16
N MET A 260 -19.62 -16.57 -11.86
CA MET A 260 -20.68 -15.72 -11.28
C MET A 260 -21.82 -16.54 -10.67
N GLY A 261 -22.18 -17.68 -11.27
CA GLY A 261 -23.21 -18.61 -10.78
C GLY A 261 -22.74 -19.68 -9.79
N SER A 262 -21.49 -19.60 -9.33
CA SER A 262 -20.86 -20.63 -8.50
C SER A 262 -21.12 -20.48 -7.00
N ARG A 263 -20.52 -21.37 -6.18
CA ARG A 263 -20.54 -21.30 -4.70
C ARG A 263 -19.35 -20.55 -4.10
N LEU A 264 -18.51 -19.93 -4.94
CA LEU A 264 -17.35 -19.16 -4.50
C LEU A 264 -17.77 -17.91 -3.73
N GLU A 265 -16.81 -17.32 -3.04
CA GLU A 265 -16.98 -16.09 -2.28
C GLU A 265 -17.55 -14.96 -3.15
N GLU A 266 -18.38 -14.10 -2.53
CA GLU A 266 -19.11 -13.02 -3.21
C GLU A 266 -18.17 -12.10 -4.00
N TRP A 267 -16.99 -11.79 -3.46
CA TRP A 267 -16.04 -10.88 -4.09
C TRP A 267 -15.50 -11.43 -5.42
N VAL A 268 -15.24 -12.74 -5.54
CA VAL A 268 -14.79 -13.36 -6.81
C VAL A 268 -15.92 -13.37 -7.82
N ARG A 269 -17.14 -13.67 -7.37
CA ARG A 269 -18.33 -13.64 -8.23
C ARG A 269 -18.59 -12.21 -8.74
N GLY A 270 -18.37 -11.21 -7.90
CA GLY A 270 -18.42 -9.78 -8.26
C GLY A 270 -17.37 -9.39 -9.30
N PHE A 271 -16.11 -9.79 -9.13
CA PHE A 271 -15.08 -9.58 -10.15
C PHE A 271 -15.38 -10.29 -11.47
N ALA A 272 -16.00 -11.47 -11.43
CA ALA A 272 -16.44 -12.16 -12.64
C ALA A 272 -17.51 -11.36 -13.39
N LEU A 273 -18.49 -10.80 -12.66
CA LEU A 273 -19.51 -9.90 -13.22
C LEU A 273 -18.87 -8.66 -13.87
N GLU A 274 -17.94 -8.00 -13.17
CA GLU A 274 -17.22 -6.82 -13.65
C GLU A 274 -16.43 -7.11 -14.94
N ARG A 275 -15.64 -8.20 -14.97
CA ARG A 275 -14.89 -8.60 -16.17
C ARG A 275 -15.81 -8.99 -17.32
N LEU A 276 -16.92 -9.68 -17.04
CA LEU A 276 -17.92 -10.03 -18.06
C LEU A 276 -18.55 -8.78 -18.66
N ALA A 277 -18.94 -7.82 -17.81
CA ALA A 277 -19.50 -6.55 -18.26
C ALA A 277 -18.50 -5.75 -19.10
N LYS A 278 -17.20 -5.78 -18.78
CA LYS A 278 -16.16 -5.15 -19.61
C LYS A 278 -16.09 -5.76 -21.02
N LEU A 279 -16.30 -7.08 -21.16
CA LEU A 279 -16.33 -7.76 -22.47
C LEU A 279 -17.65 -7.55 -23.25
N GLU A 280 -18.73 -7.17 -22.55
CA GLU A 280 -20.06 -6.94 -23.11
C GLU A 280 -20.35 -5.44 -23.33
N GLU A 281 -19.57 -4.56 -22.70
CA GLU A 281 -19.80 -3.12 -22.62
C GLU A 281 -21.28 -2.84 -22.24
N TYR A 282 -21.96 -1.97 -22.99
CA TYR A 282 -23.36 -1.64 -22.77
C TYR A 282 -24.32 -2.83 -22.93
N ALA A 283 -23.92 -3.90 -23.61
CA ALA A 283 -24.76 -5.10 -23.72
C ALA A 283 -24.91 -5.83 -22.37
N ALA A 284 -24.08 -5.50 -21.38
CA ALA A 284 -24.15 -6.06 -20.03
C ALA A 284 -25.33 -5.54 -19.20
N LEU A 285 -25.96 -4.41 -19.59
CA LEU A 285 -26.95 -3.72 -18.76
C LEU A 285 -28.10 -4.61 -18.25
N PRO A 286 -28.73 -5.48 -19.07
CA PRO A 286 -29.78 -6.38 -18.56
C PRO A 286 -29.29 -7.31 -17.45
N ARG A 287 -28.05 -7.81 -17.57
CA ARG A 287 -27.42 -8.68 -16.57
C ARG A 287 -27.09 -7.90 -15.30
N LEU A 288 -26.53 -6.71 -15.44
CA LEU A 288 -26.22 -5.83 -14.30
C LEU A 288 -27.49 -5.47 -13.52
N LEU A 289 -28.58 -5.14 -14.21
CA LEU A 289 -29.87 -4.84 -13.58
C LEU A 289 -30.45 -6.04 -12.82
N SER A 290 -30.27 -7.26 -13.35
CA SER A 290 -30.63 -8.49 -12.66
C SER A 290 -29.74 -8.76 -11.44
N ALA A 291 -28.45 -8.44 -11.53
CA ALA A 291 -27.50 -8.63 -10.43
C ALA A 291 -27.76 -7.70 -9.24
N LEU A 292 -28.49 -6.59 -9.44
CA LEU A 292 -28.93 -5.73 -8.34
C LEU A 292 -29.88 -6.44 -7.34
N ASP A 293 -30.58 -7.49 -7.77
CA ASP A 293 -31.45 -8.30 -6.89
C ASP A 293 -30.66 -9.35 -6.08
N ASP A 294 -29.43 -9.68 -6.47
CA ASP A 294 -28.56 -10.59 -5.72
C ASP A 294 -27.71 -9.76 -4.72
N ALA A 295 -27.94 -9.94 -3.42
CA ALA A 295 -27.22 -9.22 -2.38
C ALA A 295 -25.69 -9.38 -2.49
N ALA A 296 -25.20 -10.55 -2.93
CA ALA A 296 -23.77 -10.84 -3.08
C ALA A 296 -23.16 -10.12 -4.30
N LEU A 297 -23.96 -9.78 -5.32
CA LEU A 297 -23.48 -9.14 -6.54
C LEU A 297 -23.84 -7.65 -6.63
N ARG A 298 -24.79 -7.18 -5.82
CA ARG A 298 -25.35 -5.83 -5.89
C ARG A 298 -24.27 -4.75 -5.88
N ARG A 299 -23.29 -4.84 -4.96
CA ARG A 299 -22.22 -3.83 -4.85
C ARG A 299 -21.39 -3.76 -6.14
N SER A 300 -20.96 -4.89 -6.67
CA SER A 300 -20.23 -4.95 -7.95
C SER A 300 -21.10 -4.49 -9.11
N ALA A 301 -22.38 -4.84 -9.14
CA ALA A 301 -23.31 -4.41 -10.17
C ALA A 301 -23.48 -2.88 -10.19
N VAL A 302 -23.67 -2.23 -9.04
CA VAL A 302 -23.78 -0.77 -8.94
C VAL A 302 -22.48 -0.10 -9.40
N LYS A 303 -21.32 -0.55 -8.91
CA LYS A 303 -20.01 -0.04 -9.36
C LYS A 303 -19.83 -0.17 -10.87
N THR A 304 -20.19 -1.32 -11.43
CA THR A 304 -20.05 -1.59 -12.87
C THR A 304 -21.03 -0.76 -13.70
N ILE A 305 -22.25 -0.52 -13.23
CA ILE A 305 -23.18 0.41 -13.89
C ILE A 305 -22.58 1.82 -13.92
N GLY A 306 -22.01 2.28 -12.81
CA GLY A 306 -21.30 3.56 -12.74
C GLY A 306 -20.14 3.65 -13.74
N SER A 307 -19.34 2.60 -13.88
CA SER A 307 -18.18 2.60 -14.81
C SER A 307 -18.56 2.60 -16.29
N LEU A 308 -19.80 2.27 -16.66
CA LEU A 308 -20.34 2.47 -18.02
C LEU A 308 -20.63 3.95 -18.34
N GLY A 309 -20.62 4.81 -17.32
CA GLY A 309 -20.76 6.27 -17.39
C GLY A 309 -22.15 6.74 -17.81
N ALA A 310 -22.29 8.04 -18.06
CA ALA A 310 -23.56 8.72 -18.35
C ALA A 310 -24.43 8.07 -19.44
N ARG A 311 -23.83 7.37 -20.41
CA ARG A 311 -24.58 6.64 -21.46
C ARG A 311 -25.43 5.48 -20.93
N ALA A 312 -25.12 4.96 -19.74
CA ALA A 312 -25.90 3.92 -19.07
C ALA A 312 -27.14 4.44 -18.33
N ALA A 313 -27.30 5.77 -18.18
CA ALA A 313 -28.39 6.42 -17.46
C ALA A 313 -29.75 6.31 -18.19
N SER A 314 -30.28 5.09 -18.30
CA SER A 314 -31.62 4.82 -18.84
C SER A 314 -32.68 4.86 -17.74
N PRO A 315 -33.96 5.11 -18.07
CA PRO A 315 -35.04 5.11 -17.06
C PRO A 315 -35.09 3.83 -16.21
N ALA A 316 -34.81 2.67 -16.80
CA ALA A 316 -34.79 1.40 -16.08
C ALA A 316 -33.61 1.29 -15.09
N VAL A 317 -32.45 1.85 -15.43
CA VAL A 317 -31.30 1.91 -14.52
C VAL A 317 -31.60 2.86 -13.36
N MET A 318 -32.10 4.06 -13.67
CA MET A 318 -32.43 5.07 -12.66
C MET A 318 -33.47 4.56 -11.67
N GLU A 319 -34.59 4.00 -12.16
CA GLU A 319 -35.65 3.45 -11.29
C GLU A 319 -35.13 2.38 -10.32
N ARG A 320 -34.10 1.62 -10.72
CA ARG A 320 -33.51 0.57 -9.88
C ARG A 320 -32.55 1.15 -8.85
N LEU A 321 -31.68 2.06 -9.25
CA LEU A 321 -30.75 2.73 -8.33
C LEU A 321 -31.48 3.61 -7.32
N GLU A 322 -32.51 4.35 -7.73
CA GLU A 322 -33.36 5.17 -6.85
C GLU A 322 -34.02 4.32 -5.76
N ARG A 323 -34.59 3.16 -6.13
CA ARG A 323 -35.20 2.24 -5.17
C ARG A 323 -34.18 1.70 -4.17
N LEU A 324 -33.01 1.29 -4.64
CA LEU A 324 -31.94 0.81 -3.76
C LEU A 324 -31.49 1.91 -2.80
N PHE A 325 -31.29 3.13 -3.31
CA PHE A 325 -30.81 4.25 -2.52
C PHE A 325 -31.82 4.68 -1.46
N ALA A 326 -33.11 4.66 -1.77
CA ALA A 326 -34.16 4.93 -0.80
C ALA A 326 -34.13 3.94 0.39
N THR A 327 -33.79 2.67 0.14
CA THR A 327 -33.75 1.61 1.15
C THR A 327 -32.35 1.35 1.75
N ALA A 328 -31.32 2.02 1.26
CA ALA A 328 -29.96 1.84 1.76
C ALA A 328 -29.86 2.44 3.18
N GLU A 329 -29.38 1.63 4.12
CA GLU A 329 -29.18 2.03 5.52
C GLU A 329 -27.70 2.09 5.90
N HIS A 330 -26.85 1.34 5.21
CA HIS A 330 -25.42 1.32 5.49
C HIS A 330 -24.69 2.45 4.75
N PRO A 331 -23.76 3.17 5.41
CA PRO A 331 -22.98 4.23 4.77
C PRO A 331 -22.22 3.76 3.53
N GLU A 332 -21.63 2.55 3.56
CA GLU A 332 -20.91 2.00 2.40
C GLU A 332 -21.81 1.74 1.18
N GLU A 333 -23.04 1.26 1.39
CA GLU A 333 -24.01 1.03 0.30
C GLU A 333 -24.48 2.37 -0.28
N THR A 334 -24.75 3.32 0.60
CA THR A 334 -25.13 4.71 0.26
C THR A 334 -24.04 5.40 -0.56
N ALA A 335 -22.78 5.25 -0.15
CA ALA A 335 -21.62 5.78 -0.84
C ALA A 335 -21.50 5.22 -2.26
N VAL A 336 -21.54 3.90 -2.41
CA VAL A 336 -21.43 3.24 -3.74
C VAL A 336 -22.58 3.63 -4.67
N LEU A 337 -23.80 3.79 -4.14
CA LEU A 337 -24.95 4.26 -4.92
C LEU A 337 -24.76 5.71 -5.36
N PHE A 338 -24.38 6.60 -4.44
CA PHE A 338 -24.10 8.01 -4.77
C PHE A 338 -23.03 8.12 -5.86
N ASP A 339 -21.92 7.39 -5.74
CA ASP A 339 -20.83 7.41 -6.71
C ASP A 339 -21.31 6.94 -8.10
N ALA A 340 -22.24 5.97 -8.14
CA ALA A 340 -22.89 5.58 -9.39
C ALA A 340 -23.76 6.70 -9.97
N PHE A 341 -24.55 7.42 -9.16
CA PHE A 341 -25.30 8.60 -9.64
C PHE A 341 -24.36 9.68 -10.20
N VAL A 342 -23.24 9.96 -9.54
CA VAL A 342 -22.22 10.90 -10.03
C VAL A 342 -21.68 10.46 -11.38
N ALA A 343 -21.23 9.21 -11.50
CA ALA A 343 -20.67 8.67 -12.75
C ALA A 343 -21.69 8.63 -13.92
N LEU A 344 -22.97 8.49 -13.59
CA LEU A 344 -24.08 8.57 -14.55
C LEU A 344 -24.47 10.01 -14.93
N GLY A 345 -23.87 11.03 -14.29
CA GLY A 345 -24.23 12.44 -14.51
C GLY A 345 -25.57 12.85 -13.87
N MET A 346 -26.01 12.11 -12.85
CA MET A 346 -27.33 12.19 -12.21
C MET A 346 -27.25 12.60 -10.74
N VAL A 347 -26.21 13.34 -10.34
CA VAL A 347 -26.03 13.82 -8.97
C VAL A 347 -27.13 14.78 -8.50
N ASP A 348 -27.71 15.56 -9.42
CA ASP A 348 -28.81 16.49 -9.12
C ASP A 348 -30.19 15.80 -9.12
N ASP A 349 -30.22 14.46 -9.19
CA ASP A 349 -31.45 13.69 -9.17
C ASP A 349 -32.23 13.92 -7.85
N PRO A 350 -33.55 14.13 -7.89
CA PRO A 350 -34.36 14.33 -6.68
C PRO A 350 -34.23 13.19 -5.65
N ALA A 351 -34.01 11.95 -6.09
CA ALA A 351 -33.81 10.82 -5.19
C ALA A 351 -32.50 10.96 -4.40
N VAL A 352 -31.42 11.41 -5.04
CA VAL A 352 -30.13 11.69 -4.37
C VAL A 352 -30.31 12.80 -3.34
N THR A 353 -30.94 13.91 -3.76
CA THR A 353 -31.20 15.06 -2.87
C THR A 353 -32.04 14.67 -1.66
N ALA A 354 -33.05 13.81 -1.83
CA ALA A 354 -33.89 13.33 -0.73
C ALA A 354 -33.11 12.48 0.29
N GLN A 355 -32.00 11.86 -0.11
CA GLN A 355 -31.15 11.03 0.75
C GLN A 355 -29.91 11.77 1.29
N MET A 356 -29.81 13.09 1.11
CA MET A 356 -28.63 13.88 1.50
C MET A 356 -28.21 13.67 2.97
N ALA A 357 -29.16 13.46 3.89
CA ALA A 357 -28.87 13.23 5.30
C ALA A 357 -28.15 11.89 5.59
N LYS A 358 -28.19 10.93 4.65
CA LYS A 358 -27.49 9.64 4.74
C LYS A 358 -26.05 9.72 4.24
N LEU A 359 -25.69 10.79 3.54
CA LEU A 359 -24.39 10.97 2.92
C LEU A 359 -23.35 11.47 3.92
N ASP A 360 -22.14 10.98 3.79
CA ASP A 360 -20.97 11.55 4.46
C ASP A 360 -20.71 13.00 4.01
N PRO A 361 -19.89 13.77 4.76
CA PRO A 361 -19.58 15.16 4.43
C PRO A 361 -19.07 15.40 3.00
N TRP A 362 -18.23 14.53 2.42
CA TRP A 362 -17.70 14.73 1.07
C TRP A 362 -18.77 14.65 0.00
N ARG A 363 -19.67 13.67 0.13
CA ARG A 363 -20.78 13.50 -0.81
C ARG A 363 -21.84 14.60 -0.66
N ARG A 364 -22.09 15.07 0.56
CA ARG A 364 -22.93 16.27 0.79
C ARG A 364 -22.31 17.53 0.20
N PHE A 365 -21.00 17.72 0.36
CA PHE A 365 -20.26 18.83 -0.24
C PHE A 365 -20.39 18.84 -1.75
N THR A 366 -20.20 17.68 -2.38
CA THR A 366 -20.37 17.48 -3.82
C THR A 366 -21.77 17.89 -4.27
N LEU A 367 -22.80 17.35 -3.61
CA LEU A 367 -24.20 17.62 -3.95
C LEU A 367 -24.55 19.11 -3.82
N ARG A 368 -24.18 19.74 -2.69
CA ARG A 368 -24.48 21.16 -2.43
C ARG A 368 -23.76 22.09 -3.39
N SER A 369 -22.48 21.82 -3.67
CA SER A 369 -21.70 22.63 -4.59
C SER A 369 -22.29 22.59 -6.00
N ARG A 370 -22.77 21.43 -6.45
CA ARG A 370 -23.44 21.27 -7.75
C ARG A 370 -24.82 21.90 -7.79
N ALA A 371 -25.63 21.72 -6.75
CA ALA A 371 -26.93 22.39 -6.62
C ALA A 371 -26.82 23.93 -6.63
N ALA A 372 -25.69 24.46 -6.12
CA ALA A 372 -25.37 25.89 -6.17
C ALA A 372 -24.83 26.37 -7.55
N GLY A 373 -24.60 25.46 -8.51
CA GLY A 373 -23.98 25.77 -9.80
C GLY A 373 -22.54 26.27 -9.66
N MET A 374 -21.82 25.82 -8.62
CA MET A 374 -20.50 26.32 -8.26
C MET A 374 -19.45 25.93 -9.31
N THR A 375 -18.72 26.92 -9.84
CA THR A 375 -17.54 26.70 -10.67
C THR A 375 -16.29 26.51 -9.81
N LEU A 376 -15.22 25.94 -10.38
CA LEU A 376 -13.93 25.83 -9.69
C LEU A 376 -13.42 27.19 -9.23
N ASP A 377 -13.50 28.23 -10.07
CA ASP A 377 -13.06 29.59 -9.70
C ASP A 377 -13.86 30.17 -8.53
N GLN A 378 -15.15 29.88 -8.46
CA GLN A 378 -15.98 30.28 -7.33
C GLN A 378 -15.59 29.55 -6.06
N LEU A 379 -15.26 28.24 -6.15
CA LEU A 379 -14.73 27.49 -5.02
C LEU A 379 -13.38 28.08 -4.56
N ILE A 380 -12.43 28.30 -5.48
CA ILE A 380 -11.14 28.92 -5.17
C ILE A 380 -11.34 30.26 -4.45
N ALA A 381 -12.21 31.13 -4.95
CA ALA A 381 -12.51 32.40 -4.31
C ALA A 381 -13.07 32.24 -2.88
N ARG A 382 -13.89 31.20 -2.64
CA ARG A 382 -14.41 30.86 -1.30
C ARG A 382 -13.33 30.33 -0.37
N LEU A 383 -12.41 29.51 -0.88
CA LEU A 383 -11.28 28.98 -0.12
C LEU A 383 -10.29 30.10 0.24
N VAL A 384 -10.03 31.05 -0.66
CA VAL A 384 -9.23 32.25 -0.40
C VAL A 384 -9.92 33.15 0.63
N ASP A 385 -11.24 33.39 0.49
CA ASP A 385 -11.98 34.18 1.48
C ASP A 385 -11.93 33.52 2.87
N ALA A 386 -12.12 32.21 2.95
CA ALA A 386 -12.00 31.45 4.20
C ALA A 386 -10.56 31.32 4.72
N ALA A 387 -9.60 31.95 4.05
CA ALA A 387 -8.18 31.84 4.35
C ALA A 387 -7.73 30.38 4.43
N ILE A 388 -8.26 29.48 3.60
CA ILE A 388 -7.70 28.14 3.41
C ILE A 388 -6.50 28.23 2.46
N LEU A 389 -6.67 29.01 1.39
CA LEU A 389 -5.64 29.27 0.38
C LEU A 389 -5.14 30.71 0.48
N ASP A 390 -3.85 30.89 0.17
CA ASP A 390 -3.24 32.20 -0.06
C ASP A 390 -3.42 32.57 -1.55
N SER A 391 -3.85 33.80 -1.84
CA SER A 391 -3.96 34.31 -3.21
C SER A 391 -2.66 34.15 -4.00
N ALA A 392 -1.49 34.33 -3.36
CA ALA A 392 -0.20 34.16 -4.01
C ALA A 392 0.09 32.70 -4.40
N LEU A 393 -0.41 31.73 -3.62
CA LEU A 393 -0.28 30.30 -3.93
C LEU A 393 -1.21 29.89 -5.07
N VAL A 394 -2.41 30.48 -5.12
CA VAL A 394 -3.35 30.29 -6.23
C VAL A 394 -2.81 30.90 -7.53
N GLU A 395 -2.20 32.08 -7.49
CA GLU A 395 -1.54 32.71 -8.64
C GLU A 395 -0.36 31.87 -9.17
N GLY A 396 0.20 30.98 -8.34
CA GLY A 396 1.26 30.05 -8.72
C GLY A 396 0.78 28.80 -9.45
N LEU A 397 -0.53 28.52 -9.51
CA LEU A 397 -1.08 27.40 -10.26
C LEU A 397 -0.86 27.62 -11.76
N SER A 398 -0.33 26.61 -12.45
CA SER A 398 -0.21 26.67 -13.90
C SER A 398 -1.60 26.56 -14.55
N ALA A 399 -1.72 27.02 -15.80
CA ALA A 399 -2.95 26.86 -16.57
C ALA A 399 -3.30 25.39 -16.83
N GLU A 400 -2.29 24.51 -16.91
CA GLU A 400 -2.47 23.06 -17.04
C GLU A 400 -3.05 22.48 -15.75
N ASP A 401 -2.48 22.84 -14.59
CA ASP A 401 -3.01 22.39 -13.29
C ASP A 401 -4.46 22.82 -13.08
N HIS A 402 -4.77 24.07 -13.43
CA HIS A 402 -6.13 24.60 -13.29
C HIS A 402 -7.12 23.85 -14.16
N GLU A 403 -6.78 23.54 -15.42
CA GLU A 403 -7.67 22.81 -16.32
C GLU A 403 -7.87 21.35 -15.89
N GLU A 404 -6.82 20.67 -15.39
CA GLU A 404 -6.92 19.31 -14.85
C GLU A 404 -7.88 19.25 -13.65
N ILE A 405 -7.73 20.18 -12.70
CA ILE A 405 -8.62 20.29 -11.54
C ILE A 405 -10.05 20.66 -11.99
N ALA A 406 -10.19 21.54 -12.98
CA ALA A 406 -11.50 21.94 -13.50
C ALA A 406 -12.21 20.79 -14.22
N GLU A 407 -11.49 19.94 -14.95
CA GLU A 407 -12.03 18.72 -15.54
C GLU A 407 -12.50 17.75 -14.45
N CYS A 408 -11.69 17.52 -13.42
CA CYS A 408 -12.06 16.71 -12.27
C CYS A 408 -13.34 17.22 -11.59
N TRP A 409 -13.40 18.53 -11.32
CA TRP A 409 -14.58 19.20 -10.74
C TRP A 409 -15.84 19.02 -11.60
N ARG A 410 -15.73 19.18 -12.93
CA ARG A 410 -16.85 19.02 -13.87
C ARG A 410 -17.34 17.57 -13.95
N SER A 411 -16.46 16.59 -13.74
CA SER A 411 -16.82 15.17 -13.71
C SER A 411 -17.75 14.84 -12.53
N GLY A 412 -17.67 15.61 -11.45
CA GLY A 412 -18.46 15.44 -10.24
C GLY A 412 -17.71 14.83 -9.07
N ASP A 413 -16.41 14.56 -9.24
CA ASP A 413 -15.53 14.14 -8.17
C ASP A 413 -14.97 15.37 -7.42
N ALA A 414 -15.83 15.98 -6.59
CA ALA A 414 -15.47 17.18 -5.86
C ALA A 414 -14.42 16.92 -4.78
N GLU A 415 -14.34 15.69 -4.26
CA GLU A 415 -13.32 15.27 -3.30
C GLU A 415 -11.93 15.28 -3.95
N ALA A 416 -11.76 14.55 -5.06
CA ALA A 416 -10.49 14.51 -5.77
C ALA A 416 -10.07 15.92 -6.25
N ALA A 417 -11.00 16.70 -6.80
CA ALA A 417 -10.72 18.06 -7.26
C ALA A 417 -10.29 19.00 -6.11
N LEU A 418 -10.97 18.95 -4.95
CA LEU A 418 -10.60 19.77 -3.80
C LEU A 418 -9.26 19.35 -3.21
N CYS A 419 -9.03 18.04 -3.02
CA CYS A 419 -7.76 17.53 -2.49
C CYS A 419 -6.60 17.90 -3.42
N GLU A 420 -6.74 17.72 -4.73
CA GLU A 420 -5.70 18.07 -5.70
C GLU A 420 -5.39 19.57 -5.67
N LEU A 421 -6.42 20.43 -5.64
CA LEU A 421 -6.27 21.87 -5.52
C LEU A 421 -5.50 22.25 -4.24
N LEU A 422 -5.92 21.70 -3.09
CA LEU A 422 -5.30 22.02 -1.81
C LEU A 422 -3.85 21.51 -1.74
N LEU A 423 -3.55 20.33 -2.28
CA LEU A 423 -2.18 19.80 -2.32
C LEU A 423 -1.27 20.65 -3.21
N ARG A 424 -1.70 20.99 -4.43
CA ARG A 424 -0.89 21.83 -5.35
C ARG A 424 -0.65 23.23 -4.79
N CYS A 425 -1.62 23.77 -4.03
CA CYS A 425 -1.50 25.06 -3.37
C CYS A 425 -0.94 25.00 -1.94
N LYS A 426 -0.45 23.84 -1.45
CA LYS A 426 0.03 23.65 -0.06
C LYS A 426 -0.98 24.06 1.03
N GLY A 427 -2.27 24.00 0.74
CA GLY A 427 -3.37 24.27 1.68
C GLY A 427 -3.80 23.06 2.50
N LEU A 428 -3.29 21.86 2.18
CA LEU A 428 -3.59 20.59 2.83
C LEU A 428 -2.30 19.82 3.12
N HIS A 429 -2.23 19.20 4.29
CA HIS A 429 -1.28 18.13 4.58
C HIS A 429 -2.04 16.84 4.85
N TRP A 430 -1.67 15.80 4.11
CA TRP A 430 -2.21 14.45 4.24
C TRP A 430 -1.08 13.50 4.62
N PHE A 431 -1.25 12.78 5.73
CA PHE A 431 -0.27 11.83 6.25
C PHE A 431 -0.95 10.65 6.96
N ASP A 432 -0.21 9.56 7.16
CA ASP A 432 -0.63 8.45 8.02
C ASP A 432 -0.41 8.83 9.49
N ALA A 433 -1.42 8.66 10.33
CA ALA A 433 -1.33 8.99 11.75
C ALA A 433 -0.52 7.95 12.54
N GLU A 434 -0.27 6.77 11.96
CA GLU A 434 0.65 5.76 12.47
C GLU A 434 2.09 6.11 12.04
N ASP A 435 2.95 6.39 13.02
CA ASP A 435 4.37 6.67 12.83
C ASP A 435 5.19 5.41 13.18
N ALA A 436 6.29 5.15 12.48
CA ALA A 436 7.15 4.02 12.81
C ALA A 436 7.93 4.23 14.14
N ASP A 437 7.99 5.48 14.62
CA ASP A 437 8.72 5.88 15.83
C ASP A 437 7.82 5.99 17.08
N VAL A 438 8.42 5.71 18.25
CA VAL A 438 7.77 5.87 19.57
C VAL A 438 8.66 6.74 20.48
N PRO A 439 8.25 7.98 20.80
CA PRO A 439 7.04 8.66 20.32
C PRO A 439 7.13 9.09 18.85
N PRO A 440 5.99 9.40 18.21
CA PRO A 440 5.93 9.96 16.86
C PRO A 440 6.70 11.28 16.72
N ASP A 441 7.14 11.61 15.50
CA ASP A 441 7.88 12.85 15.21
C ASP A 441 6.94 14.07 15.07
N TYR A 442 6.47 14.57 16.21
CA TYR A 442 5.69 15.81 16.26
C TYR A 442 6.45 17.04 15.73
N ALA A 443 7.78 17.03 15.71
CA ALA A 443 8.56 18.16 15.20
C ALA A 443 8.49 18.23 13.67
N ALA A 444 8.58 17.07 13.00
CA ALA A 444 8.36 16.97 11.56
C ALA A 444 6.94 17.42 11.18
N LEU A 445 5.91 16.94 11.90
CA LEU A 445 4.53 17.37 11.65
C LEU A 445 4.35 18.87 11.83
N LEU A 446 4.89 19.47 12.90
CA LEU A 446 4.84 20.92 13.12
C LEU A 446 5.53 21.72 12.02
N ALA A 447 6.64 21.22 11.47
CA ALA A 447 7.32 21.87 10.35
C ALA A 447 6.40 21.93 9.12
N VAL A 448 5.65 20.86 8.84
CA VAL A 448 4.69 20.84 7.73
C VAL A 448 3.46 21.71 8.03
N LEU A 449 2.95 21.69 9.26
CA LEU A 449 1.86 22.60 9.66
C LEU A 449 2.28 24.08 9.57
N ALA A 450 3.56 24.40 9.78
CA ALA A 450 4.10 25.73 9.54
C ALA A 450 4.03 26.12 8.05
N GLU A 451 4.26 25.18 7.13
CA GLU A 451 4.13 25.44 5.70
C GLU A 451 2.70 25.79 5.31
N ILE A 452 1.71 25.06 5.83
CA ILE A 452 0.28 25.40 5.65
C ILE A 452 -0.01 26.76 6.30
N GLY A 453 0.54 27.00 7.50
CA GLY A 453 0.46 28.26 8.23
C GLY A 453 0.91 29.45 7.39
N GLY A 454 1.99 29.28 6.62
CA GLY A 454 2.63 30.34 5.87
C GLY A 454 3.00 31.50 6.81
N GLN A 455 2.64 32.72 6.42
CA GLN A 455 2.89 33.91 7.25
C GLN A 455 1.88 34.10 8.41
N ARG A 456 0.84 33.27 8.48
CA ARG A 456 -0.29 33.45 9.42
C ARG A 456 -0.02 32.80 10.77
N VAL A 457 0.72 31.68 10.76
CA VAL A 457 1.10 30.95 11.96
C VAL A 457 2.55 30.53 11.84
N GLY A 458 3.39 31.07 12.71
CA GLY A 458 4.79 30.68 12.85
C GLY A 458 4.98 29.74 14.04
N PHE A 459 5.68 28.64 13.81
CA PHE A 459 6.18 27.78 14.87
C PHE A 459 7.69 27.93 15.00
N GLU A 460 8.18 28.15 16.21
CA GLU A 460 9.61 28.13 16.50
C GLU A 460 9.90 27.19 17.67
N CYS A 461 11.05 26.53 17.63
CA CYS A 461 11.64 25.85 18.78
C CYS A 461 10.71 24.81 19.44
N ALA A 462 10.41 23.71 18.74
CA ALA A 462 9.64 22.61 19.30
C ALA A 462 10.54 21.63 20.09
N HIS A 463 10.19 21.38 21.34
CA HIS A 463 10.80 20.37 22.19
C HIS A 463 9.73 19.43 22.74
N LEU A 464 9.85 18.15 22.40
CA LEU A 464 9.03 17.08 22.95
C LEU A 464 9.71 16.51 24.21
N GLU A 465 9.02 16.57 25.34
CA GLU A 465 9.35 15.84 26.56
C GLU A 465 8.56 14.51 26.53
N PRO A 466 9.17 13.39 26.09
CA PRO A 466 8.46 12.12 26.04
C PRO A 466 8.16 11.59 27.44
N SER A 467 7.00 10.95 27.61
CA SER A 467 6.73 10.15 28.79
C SER A 467 7.18 8.71 28.59
N GLU A 468 8.02 8.20 29.50
CA GLU A 468 8.38 6.77 29.57
C GLU A 468 7.24 5.89 30.12
N ASP A 469 6.23 6.50 30.72
CA ASP A 469 5.06 5.82 31.28
C ASP A 469 3.89 5.96 30.30
N LYS A 470 3.39 4.82 29.80
CA LYS A 470 2.22 4.77 28.90
C LYS A 470 0.96 5.38 29.53
N ALA A 471 0.90 5.50 30.86
CA ALA A 471 -0.20 6.13 31.57
C ALA A 471 -0.08 7.66 31.69
N ARG A 472 1.01 8.25 31.15
CA ARG A 472 1.26 9.70 31.23
C ARG A 472 1.46 10.28 29.83
N ASP A 473 0.92 11.48 29.67
CA ASP A 473 0.96 12.26 28.44
C ASP A 473 2.38 12.77 28.14
N HIS A 474 2.72 12.85 26.86
CA HIS A 474 3.86 13.63 26.38
C HIS A 474 3.60 15.12 26.61
N ARG A 475 4.66 15.93 26.68
CA ARG A 475 4.54 17.38 26.72
C ARG A 475 5.34 18.00 25.60
N LEU A 476 4.64 18.72 24.72
CA LEU A 476 5.25 19.49 23.66
C LEU A 476 5.35 20.95 24.08
N THR A 477 6.56 21.50 24.05
CA THR A 477 6.82 22.94 24.28
C THR A 477 7.27 23.56 22.96
N LEU A 478 6.64 24.66 22.56
CA LEU A 478 6.97 25.39 21.34
C LEU A 478 6.68 26.88 21.50
N LEU A 479 7.18 27.69 20.56
CA LEU A 479 6.72 29.07 20.38
C LEU A 479 5.70 29.09 19.24
N ILE A 480 4.55 29.71 19.47
CA ILE A 480 3.53 29.98 18.45
C ILE A 480 3.47 31.50 18.29
N ASN A 481 3.80 32.00 17.10
CA ASN A 481 3.97 33.43 16.81
C ASN A 481 4.90 34.15 17.82
N GLY A 482 5.98 33.46 18.22
CA GLY A 482 6.96 33.96 19.19
C GLY A 482 6.52 33.88 20.66
N LEU A 483 5.31 33.39 20.96
CA LEU A 483 4.81 33.22 22.33
C LEU A 483 4.91 31.77 22.80
N PRO A 484 5.37 31.51 24.04
CA PRO A 484 5.55 30.15 24.54
C PRO A 484 4.22 29.44 24.78
N ALA A 485 4.12 28.23 24.25
CA ALA A 485 3.01 27.31 24.38
C ALA A 485 3.47 25.97 24.96
N ARG A 486 2.59 25.33 25.74
CA ARG A 486 2.82 23.99 26.30
C ARG A 486 1.58 23.15 26.07
N LEU A 487 1.72 22.13 25.24
CA LEU A 487 0.62 21.29 24.82
C LEU A 487 0.76 19.90 25.49
N PRO A 488 -0.24 19.44 26.25
CA PRO A 488 -0.32 18.06 26.66
C PRO A 488 -0.73 17.20 25.46
N LEU A 489 -0.03 16.10 25.22
CA LEU A 489 -0.32 15.17 24.13
C LEU A 489 -0.45 13.75 24.70
N ARG A 490 -1.56 13.08 24.42
CA ARG A 490 -1.78 11.72 24.89
C ARG A 490 -0.69 10.78 24.37
N ASN A 491 -0.17 9.92 25.24
CA ASN A 491 0.71 8.84 24.81
C ASN A 491 -0.11 7.72 24.15
N ALA A 492 -0.13 7.72 22.83
CA ALA A 492 -0.82 6.71 22.01
C ALA A 492 0.14 5.69 21.39
N GLY A 493 1.38 5.59 21.88
CA GLY A 493 2.39 4.68 21.33
C GLY A 493 3.04 5.28 20.08
N ASP A 494 2.90 4.57 18.97
CA ASP A 494 3.29 4.93 17.60
C ASP A 494 2.27 5.85 16.90
N TRP A 495 1.14 6.15 17.54
CA TRP A 495 0.11 7.00 16.95
C TRP A 495 0.27 8.47 17.34
N ILE A 496 0.13 9.36 16.37
CA ILE A 496 0.07 10.81 16.59
C ILE A 496 -1.27 11.16 17.24
N ASP A 497 -1.23 11.88 18.37
CA ASP A 497 -2.41 12.48 19.00
C ASP A 497 -2.81 13.75 18.24
N VAL A 498 -3.35 13.57 17.03
CA VAL A 498 -3.75 14.67 16.13
C VAL A 498 -4.75 15.58 16.83
N ALA A 499 -5.76 15.01 17.48
CA ALA A 499 -6.78 15.79 18.20
C ALA A 499 -6.16 16.64 19.32
N GLY A 500 -5.34 16.04 20.19
CA GLY A 500 -4.68 16.78 21.29
C GLY A 500 -3.72 17.86 20.80
N LEU A 501 -2.99 17.60 19.71
CA LEU A 501 -2.12 18.58 19.06
C LEU A 501 -2.94 19.77 18.53
N LEU A 502 -3.96 19.51 17.71
CA LEU A 502 -4.76 20.57 17.09
C LEU A 502 -5.55 21.39 18.12
N ASP A 503 -6.13 20.74 19.14
CA ASP A 503 -6.79 21.43 20.25
C ASP A 503 -5.82 22.37 20.98
N GLY A 504 -4.60 21.89 21.26
CA GLY A 504 -3.56 22.67 21.91
C GLY A 504 -3.13 23.89 21.08
N LEU A 505 -2.87 23.69 19.79
CA LEU A 505 -2.51 24.76 18.86
C LEU A 505 -3.64 25.80 18.74
N ASN A 506 -4.87 25.34 18.54
CA ASN A 506 -6.03 26.20 18.36
C ASN A 506 -6.39 27.00 19.62
N ALA A 507 -6.27 26.40 20.81
CA ALA A 507 -6.50 27.10 22.08
C ALA A 507 -5.49 28.24 22.27
N GLU A 508 -4.23 28.02 21.87
CA GLU A 508 -3.20 29.03 21.96
C GLU A 508 -3.40 30.15 20.92
N LEU A 509 -3.74 29.82 19.67
CA LEU A 509 -4.13 30.81 18.65
C LEU A 509 -5.32 31.66 19.11
N ALA A 510 -6.35 31.03 19.70
CA ALA A 510 -7.49 31.74 20.28
C ALA A 510 -7.08 32.70 21.40
N ARG A 511 -6.17 32.27 22.29
CA ARG A 511 -5.63 33.10 23.38
C ARG A 511 -4.87 34.32 22.84
N GLN A 512 -4.23 34.18 21.68
CA GLN A 512 -3.52 35.25 20.98
C GLN A 512 -4.45 36.19 20.18
N GLY A 513 -5.75 35.84 20.08
CA GLY A 513 -6.73 36.62 19.31
C GLY A 513 -6.71 36.32 17.80
N GLU A 514 -6.00 35.27 17.38
CA GLU A 514 -5.98 34.84 15.99
C GLU A 514 -7.31 34.18 15.61
N THR A 515 -7.75 34.41 14.38
CA THR A 515 -9.00 33.81 13.86
C THR A 515 -8.78 32.47 13.16
N CYS A 516 -7.55 32.17 12.73
CA CYS A 516 -7.23 30.95 12.01
C CYS A 516 -7.24 29.72 12.94
N ARG A 517 -7.80 28.60 12.48
CA ARG A 517 -7.85 27.32 13.18
C ARG A 517 -7.37 26.21 12.27
N PHE A 518 -6.51 25.34 12.80
CA PHE A 518 -6.24 24.06 12.18
C PHE A 518 -7.45 23.16 12.38
N VAL A 519 -7.89 22.47 11.34
CA VAL A 519 -9.03 21.53 11.37
C VAL A 519 -8.70 20.32 10.52
N THR A 520 -9.30 19.18 10.85
CA THR A 520 -9.29 18.00 9.99
C THR A 520 -10.45 18.02 9.00
N LEU A 521 -10.17 17.56 7.79
CA LEU A 521 -11.21 17.15 6.85
C LEU A 521 -11.75 15.77 7.24
N HIS A 522 -12.96 15.46 6.80
CA HIS A 522 -13.58 14.18 7.09
C HIS A 522 -12.80 13.03 6.47
N GLU A 523 -12.45 12.03 7.27
CA GLU A 523 -11.72 10.86 6.79
C GLU A 523 -12.30 9.53 7.28
N THR A 524 -11.98 8.49 6.51
CA THR A 524 -12.30 7.11 6.83
C THR A 524 -11.01 6.28 6.84
N GLY A 525 -10.28 6.23 7.95
CA GLY A 525 -9.09 5.37 8.02
C GLY A 525 -8.06 5.76 9.07
N GLN A 526 -6.80 5.40 8.77
CA GLN A 526 -5.62 5.66 9.61
C GLN A 526 -4.94 7.00 9.26
N THR A 527 -5.39 7.71 8.22
CA THR A 527 -4.78 8.97 7.78
C THR A 527 -5.41 10.19 8.46
N ALA A 528 -4.69 11.32 8.39
CA ALA A 528 -5.17 12.65 8.76
C ALA A 528 -4.89 13.67 7.63
N GLN A 529 -5.83 14.58 7.42
CA GLN A 529 -5.91 15.62 6.40
C GLN A 529 -6.17 16.96 7.09
N ILE A 530 -5.11 17.73 7.27
CA ILE A 530 -5.15 18.96 8.05
C ILE A 530 -5.11 20.17 7.11
N ILE A 531 -6.02 21.11 7.34
CA ILE A 531 -6.03 22.44 6.70
C ILE A 531 -5.98 23.54 7.78
N LEU A 532 -5.65 24.76 7.39
CA LEU A 532 -5.76 25.96 8.22
C LEU A 532 -6.71 26.94 7.56
N GLY A 533 -7.68 27.48 8.29
CA GLY A 533 -8.58 28.52 7.79
C GLY A 533 -9.15 29.41 8.88
N ASP A 534 -9.77 30.53 8.50
CA ASP A 534 -10.50 31.38 9.45
C ASP A 534 -11.69 30.61 10.04
N GLY A 535 -11.72 30.46 11.37
CA GLY A 535 -12.67 29.58 12.05
C GLY A 535 -14.15 29.95 11.81
N ALA A 536 -14.47 31.24 11.73
CA ALA A 536 -15.84 31.68 11.47
C ALA A 536 -16.24 31.42 10.01
N LYS A 537 -15.32 31.64 9.06
CA LYS A 537 -15.56 31.39 7.64
C LYS A 537 -15.57 29.91 7.30
N LEU A 538 -14.76 29.09 7.96
CA LEU A 538 -14.82 27.62 7.88
C LEU A 538 -16.20 27.11 8.30
N LEU A 539 -16.74 27.60 9.42
CA LEU A 539 -18.10 27.26 9.85
C LEU A 539 -19.14 27.71 8.83
N ALA A 540 -18.99 28.90 8.23
CA ALA A 540 -19.89 29.37 7.18
C ALA A 540 -19.83 28.51 5.91
N LEU A 541 -18.64 28.07 5.48
CA LEU A 541 -18.48 27.11 4.37
C LEU A 541 -19.17 25.78 4.70
N GLN A 542 -18.99 25.27 5.91
CA GLN A 542 -19.65 24.05 6.35
C GLN A 542 -21.17 24.17 6.31
N GLN A 543 -21.75 25.28 6.80
CA GLN A 543 -23.20 25.47 6.83
C GLN A 543 -23.83 25.67 5.45
N THR A 544 -23.12 26.37 4.57
CA THR A 544 -23.63 26.74 3.23
C THR A 544 -23.43 25.62 2.22
N LEU A 545 -22.25 25.00 2.22
CA LEU A 545 -21.84 24.02 1.21
C LEU A 545 -21.66 22.60 1.76
N ASP A 546 -21.90 22.33 3.05
CA ASP A 546 -21.51 21.06 3.68
C ASP A 546 -20.00 20.77 3.52
N PHE A 547 -19.15 21.82 3.53
CA PHE A 547 -17.68 21.68 3.45
C PHE A 547 -17.19 20.57 4.40
N PRO A 548 -16.32 19.65 3.94
CA PRO A 548 -16.15 18.33 4.53
C PRO A 548 -15.25 18.34 5.76
N LEU A 549 -15.64 19.07 6.80
CA LEU A 549 -14.98 19.08 8.10
C LEU A 549 -15.42 17.88 8.93
N ASP A 550 -14.54 17.40 9.80
CA ASP A 550 -14.92 16.39 10.79
C ASP A 550 -15.99 16.88 11.76
N ALA A 551 -16.84 15.95 12.23
CA ALA A 551 -17.97 16.27 13.08
C ALA A 551 -17.57 16.97 14.39
N ASP A 552 -16.44 16.57 14.98
CA ASP A 552 -15.90 17.19 16.18
C ASP A 552 -15.38 18.61 15.90
N GLU A 553 -14.81 18.86 14.72
CA GLU A 553 -14.39 20.19 14.29
C GLU A 553 -15.58 21.11 14.07
N VAL A 554 -16.65 20.62 13.43
CA VAL A 554 -17.90 21.39 13.26
C VAL A 554 -18.48 21.77 14.63
N LYS A 555 -18.48 20.83 15.58
CA LYS A 555 -18.97 21.08 16.95
C LYS A 555 -18.12 22.13 17.65
N ARG A 556 -16.78 22.04 17.55
CA ARG A 556 -15.84 22.98 18.16
C ARG A 556 -16.00 24.38 17.58
N LEU A 557 -15.98 24.52 16.25
CA LEU A 557 -16.19 25.81 15.58
C LEU A 557 -17.57 26.40 15.90
N SER A 558 -18.61 25.58 16.00
CA SER A 558 -19.95 26.03 16.40
C SER A 558 -19.99 26.56 17.83
N GLN A 559 -19.26 25.95 18.76
CA GLN A 559 -19.16 26.44 20.15
C GLN A 559 -18.40 27.76 20.23
N GLU A 560 -17.34 27.89 19.45
CA GLU A 560 -16.47 29.08 19.43
C GLU A 560 -17.11 30.27 18.70
N TYR A 561 -17.70 30.04 17.52
CA TYR A 561 -18.15 31.09 16.60
C TYR A 561 -19.67 31.14 16.37
N GLY A 562 -20.44 30.13 16.82
CA GLY A 562 -21.87 30.02 16.51
C GLY A 562 -22.76 31.13 17.09
N ARG A 563 -22.24 31.93 18.04
CA ARG A 563 -22.94 33.12 18.57
C ARG A 563 -22.76 34.38 17.72
N HIS A 564 -21.91 34.33 16.70
CA HIS A 564 -21.56 35.47 15.83
C HIS A 564 -21.96 35.29 14.37
N ALA A 565 -22.66 34.21 14.01
CA ALA A 565 -23.21 34.07 12.67
C ALA A 565 -24.34 35.09 12.46
N PRO A 566 -24.28 35.98 11.45
CA PRO A 566 -25.44 36.76 11.06
C PRO A 566 -26.56 35.79 10.67
N GLN A 567 -27.74 35.96 11.28
CA GLN A 567 -28.95 35.27 10.81
C GLN A 567 -29.15 35.68 9.35
N SER A 568 -29.05 34.69 8.44
CA SER A 568 -29.35 34.87 7.02
C SER A 568 -30.85 34.78 6.78
#